data_AF-A0A382SKX6-F1
#
_entry.id   AF-A0A382SKX6-F1
#
_cell.length_a   1.000
_cell.length_b   1.000
_cell.length_c   1.000
_cell.angle_alpha   90.00
_cell.angle_beta   90.00
_cell.angle_gamma   90.00
#
_symmetry.space_group_name_H-M   'P 1'
#
loop_
_entity.id
_entity.type
_entity.pdbx_description
1 polymer ?
#
loop_
_entity_poly.entity_id
_entity_poly.type
_entity_poly.pdbx_seq_one_letter_code
_entity_poly.pdbx_strand_id
1 'polypeptide(L)' 'MEYVYAALMLHKLKKDITEENLTAVVKASGGEVNEAKVKSLVASLADVNIEEAIKAAPVAVAAAPAAAPAEGGEGKKED' A
#
# COMPACT_ATOMS: atom_id res chain seq x y z
N MET A 1 9.99 -5.55 4.33
CA MET A 1 8.65 -5.03 3.99
C MET A 1 7.52 -5.90 4.60
N GLU A 2 7.79 -7.16 4.90
CA GLU A 2 6.89 -8.15 5.50
C GLU A 2 6.12 -7.65 6.73
N TYR A 3 6.74 -6.89 7.63
CA TYR A 3 6.07 -6.37 8.83
C TYR A 3 4.96 -5.35 8.54
N VAL A 4 5.13 -4.54 7.49
CA VAL A 4 4.09 -3.57 7.07
C VAL A 4 2.88 -4.31 6.52
N TYR A 5 3.10 -5.34 5.70
CA TYR A 5 2.01 -6.17 5.20
C TYR A 5 1.32 -6.95 6.31
N ALA A 6 2.08 -7.48 7.27
CA ALA A 6 1.52 -8.14 8.44
C ALA A 6 0.65 -7.17 9.27
N ALA A 7 1.11 -5.95 9.52
CA ALA A 7 0.33 -4.92 10.21
C ALA A 7 -0.96 -4.56 9.46
N LEU A 8 -0.89 -4.37 8.14
CA LEU A 8 -2.08 -4.11 7.31
C LEU A 8 -3.06 -5.30 7.29
N MET A 9 -2.55 -6.53 7.30
CA MET A 9 -3.39 -7.72 7.40
C MET A 9 -4.12 -7.78 8.74
N LEU A 10 -3.41 -7.56 9.85
CA LEU A 10 -4.00 -7.50 11.19
C LEU A 10 -5.06 -6.40 11.28
N HIS A 11 -4.77 -5.21 10.75
CA HIS A 11 -5.70 -4.10 10.67
C HIS A 11 -6.98 -4.47 9.91
N LYS A 12 -6.85 -5.05 8.70
CA LYS A 12 -7.99 -5.51 7.89
C LYS A 12 -8.84 -6.57 8.60
N LEU A 13 -8.22 -7.40 9.43
CA LEU A 13 -8.88 -8.41 10.25
C LEU A 13 -9.39 -7.86 11.60
N LYS A 14 -9.25 -6.55 11.84
CA LYS A 14 -9.61 -5.88 13.10
C LYS A 14 -8.93 -6.49 14.32
N LYS A 15 -7.70 -6.95 14.16
CA LYS A 15 -6.84 -7.44 15.24
C LYS A 15 -5.85 -6.37 15.64
N ASP A 16 -5.48 -6.35 16.92
CA ASP A 16 -4.50 -5.42 17.45
C ASP A 16 -3.11 -5.66 16.85
N ILE A 17 -2.39 -4.58 16.57
CA ILE A 17 -1.02 -4.64 16.06
C ILE A 17 -0.08 -4.60 17.25
N THR A 18 0.20 -5.77 17.80
CA THR A 18 1.10 -5.98 18.94
C THR A 18 2.36 -6.73 18.51
N GLU A 19 3.39 -6.72 19.35
CA GLU A 19 4.62 -7.50 19.10
C GLU A 19 4.33 -8.99 18.92
N GLU A 20 3.41 -9.52 19.73
CA GLU A 20 2.95 -10.91 19.67
C GLU A 20 2.27 -11.23 18.33
N ASN A 21 1.27 -10.43 17.95
CA ASN A 21 0.50 -10.68 16.73
C ASN A 21 1.36 -10.54 15.46
N LEU A 22 2.26 -9.56 15.41
CA LEU A 22 3.21 -9.42 14.29
C LEU A 22 4.18 -10.60 14.21
N THR A 23 4.75 -11.00 15.35
CA THR A 23 5.66 -12.15 15.43
C THR A 23 4.97 -13.44 14.96
N ALA A 24 3.72 -13.65 15.40
CA ALA A 24 2.93 -14.83 15.01
C ALA A 24 2.67 -14.88 13.51
N VAL A 25 2.28 -13.76 12.90
CA VAL A 25 2.04 -13.68 11.44
C VAL A 25 3.33 -13.94 10.66
N VAL A 26 4.45 -13.31 11.04
CA VAL A 26 5.73 -13.49 10.32
C VAL A 26 6.22 -14.94 10.42
N LYS A 27 6.17 -15.56 11.61
CA LYS A 27 6.52 -16.98 11.80
C LYS A 27 5.61 -17.91 11.00
N ALA A 28 4.30 -17.67 11.02
CA ALA A 28 3.34 -18.47 10.26
C ALA A 28 3.54 -18.35 8.74
N SER A 29 4.13 -17.25 8.27
CA SER A 29 4.50 -17.02 6.88
C SER A 29 5.83 -17.71 6.49
N GLY A 30 6.51 -18.38 7.42
CA GLY A 30 7.83 -18.98 7.23
C GLY A 30 8.99 -17.98 7.28
N GLY A 31 8.74 -16.75 7.72
CA GLY A 31 9.77 -15.71 7.83
C GLY A 31 10.49 -15.72 9.17
N GLU A 32 11.72 -15.20 9.17
CA GLU A 32 12.48 -14.96 10.40
C GLU A 32 12.05 -13.66 11.08
N VAL A 33 11.94 -13.70 12.41
CA VAL A 33 11.52 -12.55 13.20
C VAL A 33 12.71 -11.72 13.63
N ASN A 34 12.67 -10.43 13.30
CA ASN A 34 13.57 -9.41 13.80
C ASN A 34 12.81 -8.55 14.84
N GLU A 35 13.08 -8.81 16.11
CA GLU A 35 12.39 -8.15 17.22
C GLU A 35 12.55 -6.63 17.23
N ALA A 36 13.71 -6.11 16.82
CA ALA A 36 13.94 -4.66 16.77
C ALA A 36 13.01 -3.98 15.76
N LYS A 37 12.78 -4.62 14.60
CA LYS A 37 11.84 -4.12 13.59
C LYS A 37 10.39 -4.23 14.04
N VAL A 38 10.02 -5.31 14.73
CA VAL A 38 8.67 -5.47 15.31
C VAL A 38 8.40 -4.36 16.31
N LYS A 39 9.30 -4.14 17.28
CA LYS A 39 9.18 -3.09 18.29
C LYS A 39 9.12 -1.70 17.68
N SER A 40 10.01 -1.42 16.73
CA SER A 40 10.01 -0.14 16.02
C SER A 40 8.68 0.11 15.31
N LEU A 41 8.13 -0.91 14.63
CA LEU A 41 6.87 -0.75 13.91
C LEU A 41 5.68 -0.54 14.86
N VAL A 42 5.58 -1.33 15.92
CA VAL A 42 4.50 -1.16 16.93
C VAL A 42 4.56 0.22 17.54
N ALA A 43 5.75 0.70 17.92
CA ALA A 43 5.94 2.03 18.46
C ALA A 43 5.57 3.13 17.44
N SER A 44 5.98 2.98 16.18
CA SER A 44 5.64 3.94 15.12
C SER A 44 4.15 3.99 14.80
N LEU A 45 3.39 2.92 15.10
CA LEU A 45 1.95 2.85 14.82
C LEU A 45 1.08 3.15 16.05
N ALA A 46 1.65 3.35 17.24
CA ALA A 46 0.90 3.52 18.49
C ALA A 46 -0.09 4.70 18.43
N ASP A 47 0.30 5.80 17.81
CA ASP A 47 -0.51 7.02 17.68
C ASP A 47 -1.05 7.22 16.25
N VAL A 48 -0.95 6.21 15.39
CA VAL A 48 -1.36 6.31 13.98
C VAL A 48 -2.75 5.74 13.79
N ASN A 49 -3.67 6.56 13.26
CA ASN A 49 -4.93 6.06 12.72
C ASN A 49 -4.70 5.48 11.31
N ILE A 50 -4.62 4.15 11.23
CA ILE A 50 -4.29 3.44 9.99
C ILE A 50 -5.37 3.63 8.92
N GLU A 51 -6.66 3.71 9.28
CA GLU A 51 -7.73 3.95 8.30
C GLU A 51 -7.57 5.28 7.60
N GLU A 52 -7.28 6.35 8.37
CA GLU A 52 -7.05 7.68 7.81
C GLU A 52 -5.76 7.73 6.98
N ALA A 53 -4.70 7.05 7.44
CA ALA A 53 -3.46 6.94 6.68
C ALA A 53 -3.66 6.23 5.32
N ILE A 54 -4.48 5.18 5.27
CA ILE A 54 -4.81 4.48 4.02
C ILE A 54 -5.63 5.38 3.09
N LYS A 55 -6.62 6.12 3.61
CA LYS A 55 -7.41 7.06 2.79
C LYS A 55 -6.59 8.22 2.24
N ALA A 56 -5.63 8.70 3.02
CA ALA A 56 -4.73 9.76 2.62
C ALA A 56 -3.63 9.28 1.66
N ALA A 57 -3.42 7.96 1.55
CA ALA A 57 -2.41 7.41 0.66
C ALA A 57 -2.76 7.76 -0.80
N PRO A 58 -1.84 8.36 -1.56
CA PRO A 58 -2.08 8.68 -2.96
C PRO A 58 -2.31 7.39 -3.73
N VAL A 59 -3.55 7.19 -4.16
CA VAL A 59 -3.87 6.16 -5.16
C VAL A 59 -3.22 6.57 -6.46
N ALA A 60 -2.22 5.81 -6.90
CA ALA A 60 -1.66 5.98 -8.22
C ALA A 60 -2.75 5.66 -9.24
N VAL A 61 -3.44 6.70 -9.73
CA VAL A 61 -4.34 6.58 -10.86
C VAL A 61 -3.45 6.26 -12.05
N ALA A 62 -3.55 5.05 -12.56
CA ALA A 62 -2.87 4.67 -13.79
C ALA A 62 -3.29 5.68 -14.87
N ALA A 63 -2.32 6.47 -15.35
CA ALA A 63 -2.56 7.37 -16.46
C ALA A 63 -3.06 6.53 -17.64
N ALA A 64 -4.32 6.70 -18.01
CA ALA A 64 -4.83 6.15 -19.25
C ALA A 64 -3.93 6.66 -20.37
N PRO A 65 -3.49 5.81 -21.32
CA PRO A 65 -2.67 6.28 -22.41
C PRO A 65 -3.44 7.38 -23.14
N ALA A 66 -2.84 8.57 -23.19
CA ALA A 66 -3.34 9.64 -24.02
C ALA A 66 -3.39 9.09 -25.46
N ALA A 67 -4.60 8.99 -26.01
CA ALA A 67 -4.74 8.72 -27.43
C ALA A 67 -3.95 9.82 -28.16
N ALA A 68 -2.88 9.42 -28.84
CA ALA A 68 -2.18 10.29 -29.76
C ALA A 68 -3.22 10.88 -30.73
N PRO A 69 -3.20 12.19 -31.02
CA PRO A 69 -4.02 12.73 -32.11
C PRO A 69 -3.69 11.90 -33.36
N ALA A 70 -4.70 11.24 -33.92
CA ALA A 70 -4.55 10.59 -35.21
C ALA A 70 -4.21 11.70 -36.22
N GLU A 71 -2.97 11.69 -36.67
CA GLU A 71 -2.53 12.42 -37.85
C GLU A 71 -3.20 11.73 -39.05
N GLY A 72 -4.44 12.16 -39.33
CA GLY A 72 -5.22 11.77 -40.50
C GLY A 72 -5.28 12.95 -41.45
N GLY A 73 -4.40 12.94 -42.45
CA GLY A 73 -4.54 13.82 -43.60
C GLY A 73 -5.77 13.44 -44.42
N GLU A 74 -6.46 14.43 -44.97
CA GLU A 74 -6.72 14.57 -46.42
C GLU A 74 -7.50 15.86 -46.68
N GLY A 75 -7.13 16.54 -47.76
CA GLY A 75 -7.64 17.86 -48.10
C GLY A 75 -9.07 17.88 -48.67
N LYS A 76 -9.46 19.13 -48.99
CA LYS A 76 -10.33 19.58 -50.09
C LYS A 76 -11.53 20.42 -49.66
N LYS A 77 -11.41 21.75 -49.84
CA LYS A 77 -12.32 22.66 -50.58
C LYS A 77 -11.73 24.07 -50.52
N GLU A 78 -11.11 24.59 -51.60
CA GLU A 78 -11.75 25.43 -52.65
C GLU A 78 -12.55 26.59 -52.05
N ASP A 79 -11.94 27.78 -52.01
CA ASP A 79 -12.22 28.94 -52.89
C ASP A 79 -10.93 29.76 -53.07
#